data_AF-A0A524EKY5-F1
#
_entry.id   AF-A0A524EKY5-F1
#
_cell.length_a   1.000
_cell.length_b   1.000
_cell.length_c   1.000
_cell.angle_alpha   90.00
_cell.angle_beta   90.00
_cell.angle_gamma   90.00
#
_symmetry.space_group_name_H-M   'P 1'
#
loop_
_entity.id
_entity.type
_entity.pdbx_description
1 polymer ?
#
loop_
_entity_poly.entity_id
_entity_poly.type
_entity_poly.pdbx_seq_one_letter_code
_entity_poly.pdbx_strand_id
1 'polypeptide(L)'
;MTLTTDSKVYVTNQDYNVLDHKKAYVLLEKNSLWCYLLDDDKRVGIAFGGASSYAVDAIIETEDGAMGESTTGTLSGIQILLGSGGLQDLSREASQNDFPIAGHDSAEGFLEHAKSRIHFSINGGKSDISLKRGMVFLGKSDQHKEIILVVETDKLVFVRDELVSVLSDDKLVHVTDSGVEIGGKGRRTLRVGPGGISGIPGLANIGPQISQAVASAMSNLKHLKSLKGLRHTMKKMPHAFDDVDDFDWEDDE
;
A
#
# COMPACT_ATOMS: atom_id res chain seq x y z
N MET A 1 -1.35 -18.23 -15.25
CA MET A 1 -0.05 -18.82 -14.88
C MET A 1 -0.33 -20.00 -13.96
N THR A 2 0.34 -21.13 -14.16
CA THR A 2 0.21 -22.30 -13.27
C THR A 2 1.58 -22.83 -12.96
N LEU A 3 2.04 -22.58 -11.73
CA LEU A 3 3.42 -22.90 -11.36
C LEU A 3 3.58 -24.32 -10.85
N THR A 4 4.70 -24.93 -11.21
CA THR A 4 5.19 -26.20 -10.65
C THR A 4 6.63 -26.05 -10.16
N THR A 5 7.13 -27.02 -9.41
CA THR A 5 8.53 -27.07 -8.96
C THR A 5 9.36 -27.93 -9.90
N ASP A 6 10.60 -27.53 -10.17
CA ASP A 6 11.64 -28.44 -10.68
C ASP A 6 11.90 -29.55 -9.64
N SER A 7 12.27 -30.74 -10.10
CA SER A 7 12.58 -31.88 -9.23
C SER A 7 13.89 -31.72 -8.46
N LYS A 8 14.79 -30.86 -8.95
CA LYS A 8 16.11 -30.65 -8.31
C LYS A 8 16.04 -29.61 -7.21
N VAL A 9 16.63 -29.96 -6.06
CA VAL A 9 16.83 -29.05 -4.94
C VAL A 9 18.30 -28.70 -4.82
N TYR A 10 18.56 -27.43 -4.58
CA TYR A 10 19.88 -26.85 -4.43
C TYR A 10 20.04 -26.27 -3.04
N VAL A 11 21.28 -26.07 -2.62
CA VAL A 11 21.64 -25.43 -1.37
C VAL A 11 22.64 -24.30 -1.63
N THR A 12 22.44 -23.15 -0.98
CA THR A 12 23.33 -21.99 -1.11
C THR A 12 24.67 -22.23 -0.40
N ASN A 13 25.77 -21.87 -1.06
CA ASN A 13 27.12 -22.03 -0.50
C ASN A 13 27.59 -20.79 0.30
N GLN A 14 26.90 -19.67 0.14
CA GLN A 14 27.17 -18.38 0.77
C GLN A 14 25.88 -17.57 0.88
N ASP A 15 25.93 -16.50 1.66
CA ASP A 15 24.84 -15.53 1.76
C ASP A 15 24.64 -14.78 0.44
N TYR A 16 23.39 -14.53 0.07
CA TYR A 16 23.07 -13.87 -1.18
C TYR A 16 21.76 -13.08 -1.13
N ASN A 17 21.78 -11.86 -1.67
CA ASN A 17 20.58 -11.05 -1.85
C ASN A 17 19.81 -11.55 -3.08
N VAL A 18 18.84 -12.44 -2.86
CA VAL A 18 17.96 -12.97 -3.93
C VAL A 18 17.09 -11.87 -4.53
N LEU A 19 16.82 -10.82 -3.75
CA LEU A 19 16.25 -9.58 -4.20
C LEU A 19 17.15 -8.46 -3.71
N ASP A 20 17.65 -7.63 -4.63
CA ASP A 20 18.49 -6.48 -4.32
C ASP A 20 17.94 -5.25 -5.05
N HIS A 21 17.32 -4.37 -4.28
CA HIS A 21 16.70 -3.13 -4.75
C HIS A 21 17.07 -2.00 -3.79
N LYS A 22 17.18 -0.77 -4.30
CA LYS A 22 17.59 0.41 -3.52
C LYS A 22 16.78 0.61 -2.22
N LYS A 23 15.52 0.19 -2.23
CA LYS A 23 14.56 0.32 -1.11
C LYS A 23 14.16 -1.01 -0.48
N ALA A 24 14.66 -2.14 -0.96
CA ALA A 24 14.37 -3.43 -0.34
C ALA A 24 15.41 -4.49 -0.69
N TYR A 25 15.66 -5.39 0.25
CA TYR A 25 16.39 -6.60 -0.03
C TYR A 25 15.72 -7.81 0.61
N VAL A 26 15.98 -8.97 0.01
CA VAL A 26 15.71 -10.28 0.61
C VAL A 26 17.03 -11.05 0.60
N LEU A 27 17.52 -11.35 1.79
CA LEU A 27 18.76 -12.08 2.02
C LEU A 27 18.44 -13.55 2.27
N LEU A 28 19.08 -14.40 1.47
CA LEU A 28 19.09 -15.84 1.66
C LEU A 28 20.45 -16.22 2.25
N GLU A 29 20.47 -16.77 3.47
CA GLU A 29 21.71 -17.13 4.13
C GLU A 29 22.27 -18.44 3.55
N LYS A 30 23.56 -18.68 3.82
CA LYS A 30 24.22 -19.94 3.52
C LYS A 30 23.45 -21.14 4.09
N ASN A 31 23.49 -22.25 3.36
CA ASN A 31 22.78 -23.51 3.67
C ASN A 31 21.24 -23.44 3.52
N SER A 32 20.72 -22.41 2.86
CA SER A 32 19.30 -22.35 2.51
C SER A 32 19.02 -23.22 1.29
N LEU A 33 17.89 -23.91 1.31
CA LEU A 33 17.43 -24.75 0.21
C LEU A 33 16.61 -23.93 -0.78
N TRP A 34 16.71 -24.29 -2.06
CA TRP A 34 15.86 -23.70 -3.09
C TRP A 34 15.66 -24.65 -4.28
N CYS A 35 14.59 -24.44 -5.04
CA CYS A 35 14.32 -25.11 -6.30
C CYS A 35 13.77 -24.11 -7.33
N TYR A 36 13.85 -24.46 -8.61
CA TYR A 36 13.24 -23.64 -9.66
C TYR A 36 11.71 -23.78 -9.65
N LEU A 37 11.06 -22.66 -9.99
CA LEU A 37 9.65 -22.63 -10.34
C LEU A 37 9.50 -22.59 -11.86
N LEU A 38 8.59 -23.41 -12.35
CA LEU A 38 8.33 -23.60 -13.77
C LEU A 38 6.91 -23.16 -14.12
N ASP A 39 6.75 -22.47 -15.26
CA ASP A 39 5.47 -22.19 -15.93
C ASP A 39 5.64 -22.68 -17.38
N ASP A 40 4.83 -23.66 -17.81
CA ASP A 40 5.01 -24.35 -19.10
C ASP A 40 6.48 -24.76 -19.38
N ASP A 41 7.10 -25.44 -18.40
CA ASP A 41 8.51 -25.89 -18.38
C ASP A 41 9.58 -24.79 -18.44
N LYS A 42 9.18 -23.52 -18.39
CA LYS A 42 10.11 -22.38 -18.35
C LYS A 42 10.36 -21.95 -16.93
N ARG A 43 11.64 -21.74 -16.59
CA ARG A 43 12.04 -21.17 -15.29
C ARG A 43 11.55 -19.73 -15.19
N VAL A 44 10.69 -19.47 -14.22
CA VAL A 44 10.10 -18.14 -13.97
C VAL A 44 10.44 -17.59 -12.58
N GLY A 45 11.06 -18.40 -11.73
CA GLY A 45 11.42 -18.00 -10.38
C GLY A 45 12.01 -19.14 -9.57
N ILE A 46 12.02 -18.97 -8.27
CA ILE A 46 12.50 -19.93 -7.28
C ILE A 46 11.54 -20.03 -6.09
N ALA A 47 11.47 -21.20 -5.48
CA ALA A 47 10.97 -21.38 -4.12
C ALA A 47 12.14 -21.71 -3.21
N PHE A 48 12.20 -21.11 -2.03
CA PHE A 48 13.32 -21.29 -1.11
C PHE A 48 12.87 -21.36 0.34
N GLY A 49 13.69 -21.99 1.19
CA GLY A 49 13.47 -22.14 2.62
C GLY A 49 14.79 -22.29 3.38
N GLY A 50 14.77 -21.99 4.66
CA GLY A 50 15.96 -21.88 5.51
C GLY A 50 16.12 -20.48 6.10
N ALA A 51 17.27 -20.23 6.72
CA ALA A 51 17.57 -18.94 7.33
C ALA A 51 17.58 -17.82 6.28
N SER A 52 16.70 -16.85 6.45
CA SER A 52 16.55 -15.73 5.52
C SER A 52 15.91 -14.54 6.21
N SER A 53 16.21 -13.36 5.69
CA SER A 53 15.72 -12.09 6.22
C SER A 53 15.35 -11.11 5.11
N TYR A 54 14.61 -10.08 5.46
CA TYR A 54 14.22 -9.02 4.55
C TYR A 54 14.33 -7.66 5.23
N ALA A 55 14.51 -6.64 4.40
CA ALA A 55 14.33 -5.26 4.79
C ALA A 55 13.61 -4.49 3.67
N VAL A 56 12.76 -3.56 4.07
CA VAL A 56 12.08 -2.62 3.19
C VAL A 56 12.19 -1.24 3.81
N ASP A 57 12.78 -0.30 3.09
CA ASP A 57 12.79 1.12 3.40
C ASP A 57 11.64 1.79 2.65
N ALA A 58 10.51 2.00 3.33
CA ALA A 58 9.37 2.72 2.77
C ALA A 58 9.35 4.20 3.19
N ILE A 59 10.50 4.77 3.57
CA ILE A 59 10.60 6.18 3.97
C ILE A 59 10.90 7.07 2.76
N ILE A 60 10.17 8.18 2.67
CA ILE A 60 10.47 9.29 1.76
C ILE A 60 10.64 10.61 2.51
N GLU A 61 11.49 11.48 1.99
CA GLU A 61 11.69 12.84 2.50
C GLU A 61 10.71 13.81 1.82
N THR A 62 10.06 14.65 2.62
CA THR A 62 9.12 15.70 2.17
C THR A 62 9.54 17.06 2.72
N GLU A 63 8.90 18.14 2.26
CA GLU A 63 9.16 19.50 2.78
C GLU A 63 8.75 19.65 4.26
N ASP A 64 7.76 18.88 4.69
CA ASP A 64 7.21 18.91 6.05
C ASP A 64 7.86 17.87 6.99
N GLY A 65 8.88 17.13 6.51
CA GLY A 65 9.57 16.06 7.24
C GLY A 65 9.58 14.72 6.50
N ALA A 66 9.90 13.62 7.19
CA ALA A 66 9.89 12.27 6.63
C ALA A 66 8.52 11.59 6.79
N MET A 67 8.18 10.69 5.86
CA MET A 67 6.92 9.93 5.84
C MET A 67 7.18 8.47 5.51
N GLY A 68 6.39 7.57 6.11
CA GLY A 68 6.51 6.12 5.95
C GLY A 68 7.30 5.45 7.09
N GLU A 69 7.56 4.16 6.92
CA GLU A 69 8.21 3.32 7.93
C GLU A 69 9.20 2.34 7.27
N SER A 70 10.33 2.07 7.93
CA SER A 70 11.23 0.98 7.54
C SER A 70 10.85 -0.30 8.27
N THR A 71 10.73 -1.40 7.55
CA THR A 71 10.41 -2.71 8.11
C THR A 71 11.55 -3.69 7.86
N THR A 72 11.95 -4.42 8.89
CA THR A 72 12.89 -5.54 8.78
C THR A 72 12.33 -6.77 9.49
N GLY A 73 12.82 -7.94 9.13
CA GLY A 73 12.46 -9.17 9.84
C GLY A 73 13.11 -10.41 9.26
N THR A 74 12.90 -11.53 9.93
CA THR A 74 13.26 -12.85 9.46
C THR A 74 12.08 -13.49 8.75
N LEU A 75 12.37 -14.40 7.83
CA LEU A 75 11.38 -15.14 7.06
C LEU A 75 11.24 -16.56 7.62
N SER A 76 10.04 -17.13 7.51
CA SER A 76 9.76 -18.49 8.00
C SER A 76 9.00 -19.34 6.99
N GLY A 77 9.35 -20.62 6.92
CA GLY A 77 8.77 -21.57 5.96
C GLY A 77 9.28 -21.39 4.53
N ILE A 78 8.46 -21.77 3.54
CA ILE A 78 8.80 -21.62 2.12
C ILE A 78 8.37 -20.25 1.60
N GLN A 79 9.30 -19.58 0.94
CA GLN A 79 9.11 -18.32 0.24
C GLN A 79 9.12 -18.56 -1.27
N ILE A 80 8.48 -17.68 -2.02
CA ILE A 80 8.45 -17.69 -3.49
C ILE A 80 9.00 -16.36 -3.99
N LEU A 81 9.91 -16.43 -4.96
CA LEU A 81 10.40 -15.28 -5.70
C LEU A 81 10.24 -15.53 -7.20
N LEU A 82 9.51 -14.65 -7.88
CA LEU A 82 9.27 -14.69 -9.32
C LEU A 82 10.02 -13.55 -10.00
N GLY A 83 10.49 -13.79 -11.23
CA GLY A 83 11.23 -12.82 -12.03
C GLY A 83 12.73 -12.74 -11.71
N SER A 84 13.26 -13.57 -10.81
CA SER A 84 14.69 -13.61 -10.50
C SER A 84 15.50 -14.45 -11.49
N GLY A 85 16.75 -14.04 -11.72
CA GLY A 85 17.78 -14.89 -12.31
C GLY A 85 18.22 -15.96 -11.32
N GLY A 86 18.43 -17.19 -11.77
CA GLY A 86 18.69 -18.34 -10.91
C GLY A 86 19.94 -18.21 -10.00
N LEU A 87 19.99 -19.03 -8.94
CA LEU A 87 21.07 -19.02 -7.94
C LEU A 87 22.15 -20.10 -8.20
N GLN A 88 22.20 -20.65 -9.40
CA GLN A 88 23.00 -21.82 -9.75
C GLN A 88 24.48 -21.67 -9.42
N ASP A 89 25.09 -20.55 -9.82
CA ASP A 89 26.53 -20.34 -9.67
C ASP A 89 26.96 -20.15 -8.20
N LEU A 90 26.00 -19.89 -7.31
CA LEU A 90 26.21 -19.66 -5.88
C LEU A 90 25.74 -20.86 -5.03
N SER A 91 25.41 -21.96 -5.70
CA SER A 91 24.77 -23.12 -5.08
C SER A 91 25.40 -24.42 -5.55
N ARG A 92 25.07 -25.50 -4.85
CA ARG A 92 25.30 -26.88 -5.29
C ARG A 92 24.02 -27.67 -5.16
N GLU A 93 23.95 -28.84 -5.80
CA GLU A 93 22.85 -29.78 -5.56
C GLU A 93 22.84 -30.21 -4.08
N ALA A 94 21.64 -30.24 -3.48
CA ALA A 94 21.47 -30.59 -2.08
C ALA A 94 21.73 -32.07 -1.86
N SER A 95 22.45 -32.39 -0.79
CA SER A 95 22.66 -33.73 -0.28
C SER A 95 21.70 -34.01 0.88
N GLN A 96 21.54 -35.27 1.28
CA GLN A 96 20.64 -35.64 2.38
C GLN A 96 20.98 -34.92 3.72
N ASN A 97 22.23 -34.53 3.93
CA ASN A 97 22.66 -33.82 5.13
C ASN A 97 22.25 -32.34 5.14
N ASP A 98 21.87 -31.77 4.01
CA ASP A 98 21.54 -30.34 3.90
C ASP A 98 20.10 -30.05 4.34
N PHE A 99 19.19 -31.02 4.18
CA PHE A 99 17.77 -30.81 4.49
C PHE A 99 17.54 -30.49 5.97
N PRO A 100 18.10 -31.26 6.93
CA PRO A 100 17.87 -30.98 8.35
C PRO A 100 18.42 -29.62 8.78
N ILE A 101 19.51 -29.15 8.16
CA ILE A 101 20.10 -27.83 8.44
C ILE A 101 19.13 -26.71 8.07
N ALA A 102 18.40 -26.86 6.97
CA ALA A 102 17.39 -25.90 6.52
C ALA A 102 16.00 -26.13 7.15
N GLY A 103 15.85 -27.08 8.07
CA GLY A 103 14.58 -27.37 8.74
C GLY A 103 13.63 -28.29 7.97
N HIS A 104 14.16 -29.17 7.12
CA HIS A 104 13.40 -30.14 6.33
C HIS A 104 13.93 -31.57 6.51
N ASP A 105 13.07 -32.57 6.45
CA ASP A 105 13.49 -33.97 6.64
C ASP A 105 14.12 -34.59 5.38
N SER A 106 13.69 -34.16 4.18
CA SER A 106 14.17 -34.68 2.90
C SER A 106 13.91 -33.73 1.72
N ALA A 107 14.41 -34.10 0.54
CA ALA A 107 14.11 -33.44 -0.72
C ALA A 107 12.62 -33.43 -1.04
N GLU A 108 11.95 -34.57 -0.86
CA GLU A 108 10.51 -34.71 -1.08
C GLU A 108 9.72 -33.81 -0.15
N GLY A 109 10.06 -33.78 1.14
CA GLY A 109 9.40 -32.91 2.12
C GLY A 109 9.53 -31.42 1.78
N PHE A 110 10.73 -31.00 1.36
CA PHE A 110 10.93 -29.63 0.86
C PHE A 110 10.06 -29.31 -0.36
N LEU A 111 10.06 -30.19 -1.37
CA LEU A 111 9.28 -29.99 -2.60
C LEU A 111 7.76 -30.02 -2.34
N GLU A 112 7.28 -30.85 -1.42
CA GLU A 112 5.87 -30.85 -1.00
C GLU A 112 5.48 -29.55 -0.31
N HIS A 113 6.31 -29.03 0.60
CA HIS A 113 6.09 -27.73 1.22
C HIS A 113 6.06 -26.61 0.18
N ALA A 114 6.96 -26.65 -0.82
CA ALA A 114 6.98 -25.69 -1.92
C ALA A 114 5.71 -25.78 -2.78
N LYS A 115 5.28 -26.98 -3.17
CA LYS A 115 4.02 -27.20 -3.92
C LYS A 115 2.81 -26.69 -3.16
N SER A 116 2.74 -26.96 -1.85
CA SER A 116 1.67 -26.46 -0.99
C SER A 116 1.64 -24.93 -0.95
N ARG A 117 2.80 -24.30 -0.81
CA ARG A 117 2.92 -22.83 -0.83
C ARG A 117 2.48 -22.24 -2.17
N ILE A 118 2.92 -22.82 -3.29
CA ILE A 118 2.51 -22.40 -4.65
C ILE A 118 0.99 -22.51 -4.83
N HIS A 119 0.41 -23.64 -4.38
CA HIS A 119 -1.03 -23.86 -4.47
C HIS A 119 -1.80 -22.79 -3.69
N PHE A 120 -1.39 -22.51 -2.45
CA PHE A 120 -2.04 -21.51 -1.61
C PHE A 120 -1.91 -20.08 -2.18
N SER A 121 -0.72 -19.70 -2.64
CA SER A 121 -0.41 -18.32 -2.99
C SER A 121 -0.76 -17.94 -4.44
N ILE A 122 -0.75 -18.90 -5.37
CA ILE A 122 -0.82 -18.63 -6.81
C ILE A 122 -1.89 -19.50 -7.48
N ASN A 123 -1.73 -20.83 -7.47
CA ASN A 123 -2.57 -21.71 -8.29
C ASN A 123 -4.00 -21.89 -7.73
N GLY A 124 -4.26 -21.55 -6.47
CA GLY A 124 -5.56 -21.66 -5.81
C GLY A 124 -6.64 -20.67 -6.28
N GLY A 125 -6.39 -19.94 -7.38
CA GLY A 125 -7.39 -19.10 -8.05
C GLY A 125 -7.62 -17.72 -7.41
N LYS A 126 -6.75 -17.27 -6.50
CA LYS A 126 -6.92 -15.99 -5.79
C LYS A 126 -6.17 -14.81 -6.42
N SER A 127 -5.24 -15.07 -7.34
CA SER A 127 -4.29 -14.05 -7.81
C SER A 127 -3.97 -14.23 -9.29
N ASP A 128 -4.10 -13.17 -10.09
CA ASP A 128 -3.55 -13.11 -11.44
C ASP A 128 -2.22 -12.36 -11.39
N ILE A 129 -1.11 -13.09 -11.57
CA ILE A 129 0.25 -12.52 -11.51
C ILE A 129 0.80 -12.43 -12.94
N SER A 130 1.12 -11.21 -13.37
CA SER A 130 1.76 -10.95 -14.65
C SER A 130 3.22 -10.55 -14.45
N LEU A 131 4.15 -11.42 -14.84
CA LEU A 131 5.60 -11.19 -14.72
C LEU A 131 6.20 -10.34 -15.86
N LYS A 132 5.40 -9.46 -16.49
CA LYS A 132 5.86 -8.69 -17.66
C LYS A 132 7.05 -7.79 -17.34
N ARG A 133 7.12 -7.24 -16.12
CA ARG A 133 8.20 -6.40 -15.62
C ARG A 133 8.30 -6.56 -14.10
N GLY A 134 9.53 -6.65 -13.60
CA GLY A 134 9.81 -6.67 -12.16
C GLY A 134 9.88 -8.07 -11.53
N MET A 135 10.02 -8.06 -10.21
CA MET A 135 10.08 -9.24 -9.36
C MET A 135 8.90 -9.24 -8.38
N VAL A 136 8.41 -10.43 -8.07
CA VAL A 136 7.35 -10.62 -7.07
C VAL A 136 7.87 -11.60 -6.02
N PHE A 137 7.96 -11.15 -4.78
CA PHE A 137 8.29 -11.95 -3.62
C PHE A 137 7.02 -12.19 -2.79
N LEU A 138 6.76 -13.45 -2.46
CA LEU A 138 5.67 -13.90 -1.61
C LEU A 138 6.26 -14.71 -0.47
N GLY A 139 6.13 -14.21 0.75
CA GLY A 139 6.76 -14.82 1.92
C GLY A 139 5.93 -14.76 3.17
N LYS A 140 6.51 -15.24 4.27
CA LYS A 140 5.96 -15.15 5.61
C LYS A 140 7.03 -14.69 6.58
N SER A 141 6.68 -13.78 7.48
CA SER A 141 7.56 -13.44 8.61
C SER A 141 7.64 -14.61 9.59
N ASP A 142 8.59 -14.55 10.52
CA ASP A 142 8.64 -15.39 11.74
C ASP A 142 7.33 -15.41 12.54
N GLN A 143 6.61 -14.29 12.60
CA GLN A 143 5.26 -14.18 13.20
C GLN A 143 4.13 -14.75 12.32
N HIS A 144 4.46 -15.51 11.27
CA HIS A 144 3.53 -16.09 10.29
C HIS A 144 2.66 -15.07 9.52
N LYS A 145 3.04 -13.79 9.50
CA LYS A 145 2.35 -12.75 8.71
C LYS A 145 2.76 -12.87 7.25
N GLU A 146 1.81 -12.86 6.34
CA GLU A 146 2.08 -12.86 4.89
C GLU A 146 2.80 -11.57 4.49
N ILE A 147 3.80 -11.71 3.63
CA ILE A 147 4.56 -10.61 3.05
C ILE A 147 4.43 -10.70 1.54
N ILE A 148 4.04 -9.60 0.92
CA ILE A 148 4.08 -9.43 -0.53
C ILE A 148 4.99 -8.26 -0.83
N LEU A 149 5.96 -8.47 -1.70
CA LEU A 149 6.86 -7.44 -2.18
C LEU A 149 6.91 -7.50 -3.71
N VAL A 150 6.48 -6.43 -4.38
CA VAL A 150 6.54 -6.29 -5.83
C VAL A 150 7.52 -5.18 -6.14
N VAL A 151 8.53 -5.47 -6.96
CA VAL A 151 9.62 -4.54 -7.24
C VAL A 151 9.81 -4.38 -8.74
N GLU A 152 9.78 -3.13 -9.20
CA GLU A 152 10.28 -2.71 -10.50
C GLU A 152 11.52 -1.82 -10.29
N THR A 153 12.13 -1.31 -11.37
CA THR A 153 13.37 -0.50 -11.29
C THR A 153 13.24 0.73 -10.37
N ASP A 154 12.07 1.36 -10.37
CA ASP A 154 11.77 2.64 -9.72
C ASP A 154 10.53 2.56 -8.81
N LYS A 155 9.94 1.37 -8.67
CA LYS A 155 8.70 1.17 -7.91
C LYS A 155 8.79 -0.01 -6.97
N LEU A 156 8.11 0.13 -5.85
CA LEU A 156 8.02 -0.90 -4.84
C LEU A 156 6.62 -0.92 -4.25
N VAL A 157 6.02 -2.09 -4.17
CA VAL A 157 4.81 -2.33 -3.39
C VAL A 157 5.17 -3.31 -2.30
N PHE A 158 4.93 -2.94 -1.05
CA PHE A 158 5.11 -3.80 0.11
C PHE A 158 3.80 -3.93 0.87
N VAL A 159 3.42 -5.17 1.15
CA VAL A 159 2.24 -5.49 1.94
C VAL A 159 2.66 -6.45 3.03
N ARG A 160 2.28 -6.13 4.28
CA ARG A 160 2.42 -7.03 5.43
C ARG A 160 1.30 -6.71 6.41
N ASP A 161 0.42 -7.65 6.66
CA ASP A 161 -0.73 -7.43 7.56
C ASP A 161 -1.62 -6.27 7.05
N GLU A 162 -1.94 -5.29 7.90
CA GLU A 162 -2.67 -4.07 7.52
C GLU A 162 -1.77 -2.97 6.92
N LEU A 163 -0.44 -3.19 6.89
CA LEU A 163 0.52 -2.26 6.33
C LEU A 163 0.61 -2.42 4.81
N VAL A 164 0.36 -1.33 4.07
CA VAL A 164 0.57 -1.26 2.61
C VAL A 164 1.39 -0.03 2.27
N SER A 165 2.54 -0.22 1.64
CA SER A 165 3.40 0.85 1.13
C SER A 165 3.58 0.73 -0.37
N VAL A 166 3.27 1.78 -1.12
CA VAL A 166 3.50 1.90 -2.56
C VAL A 166 4.45 3.07 -2.80
N LEU A 167 5.65 2.78 -3.27
CA LEU A 167 6.69 3.74 -3.60
C LEU A 167 6.89 3.80 -5.11
N SER A 168 7.07 5.02 -5.62
CA SER A 168 7.49 5.27 -7.00
C SER A 168 8.29 6.58 -7.04
N ASP A 169 9.57 6.49 -7.40
CA ASP A 169 10.53 7.59 -7.31
C ASP A 169 10.53 8.24 -5.90
N ASP A 170 9.98 9.45 -5.81
CA ASP A 170 9.85 10.25 -4.60
C ASP A 170 8.38 10.37 -4.14
N LYS A 171 7.52 9.40 -4.50
CA LYS A 171 6.10 9.36 -4.10
C LYS A 171 5.86 8.14 -3.22
N LEU A 172 5.03 8.31 -2.20
CA LEU A 172 4.61 7.26 -1.29
C LEU A 172 3.10 7.32 -1.10
N VAL A 173 2.47 6.16 -1.15
CA VAL A 173 1.19 5.88 -0.51
C VAL A 173 1.46 4.89 0.61
N HIS A 174 1.11 5.24 1.83
CA HIS A 174 1.35 4.44 3.02
C HIS A 174 0.04 4.27 3.78
N VAL A 175 -0.37 3.03 4.00
CA VAL A 175 -1.60 2.66 4.68
C VAL A 175 -1.23 1.89 5.93
N THR A 176 -1.79 2.30 7.05
CA THR A 176 -1.65 1.68 8.37
C THR A 176 -3.02 1.62 9.04
N ASP A 177 -3.07 1.04 10.24
CA ASP A 177 -4.24 1.05 11.13
C ASP A 177 -4.75 2.47 11.46
N SER A 178 -3.83 3.45 11.49
CA SER A 178 -4.10 4.85 11.82
C SER A 178 -4.54 5.70 10.63
N GLY A 179 -4.46 5.16 9.41
CA GLY A 179 -5.00 5.81 8.22
C GLY A 179 -4.17 5.65 6.95
N VAL A 180 -4.36 6.61 6.05
CA VAL A 180 -3.69 6.67 4.74
C VAL A 180 -2.89 7.96 4.65
N GLU A 181 -1.61 7.84 4.33
CA GLU A 181 -0.72 8.95 4.02
C GLU A 181 -0.31 8.90 2.55
N ILE A 182 -0.40 10.04 1.87
CA ILE A 182 -0.04 10.20 0.46
C ILE A 182 0.85 11.41 0.34
N GLY A 183 2.03 11.28 -0.23
CA GLY A 183 2.97 12.40 -0.30
C GLY A 183 4.09 12.16 -1.30
N GLY A 184 4.90 13.21 -1.48
CA GLY A 184 6.09 13.13 -2.30
C GLY A 184 6.99 14.34 -2.20
N LYS A 185 8.22 14.23 -2.72
CA LYS A 185 9.20 15.31 -2.68
C LYS A 185 8.70 16.58 -3.37
N GLY A 186 8.79 17.71 -2.67
CA GLY A 186 8.31 19.01 -3.14
C GLY A 186 6.79 19.12 -3.27
N ARG A 187 6.03 18.19 -2.67
CA ARG A 187 4.57 18.18 -2.68
C ARG A 187 4.04 18.10 -1.26
N ARG A 188 2.83 18.62 -1.09
CA ARG A 188 2.08 18.56 0.17
C ARG A 188 1.70 17.12 0.47
N THR A 189 1.77 16.77 1.74
CA THR A 189 1.32 15.47 2.25
C THR A 189 -0.18 15.51 2.52
N LEU A 190 -0.92 14.49 2.09
CA LEU A 190 -2.32 14.28 2.43
C LEU A 190 -2.41 13.14 3.45
N ARG A 191 -3.09 13.38 4.57
CA ARG A 191 -3.36 12.35 5.58
C ARG A 191 -4.86 12.20 5.78
N VAL A 192 -5.32 10.95 5.78
CA VAL A 192 -6.71 10.58 6.07
C VAL A 192 -6.69 9.58 7.22
N GLY A 193 -7.28 9.94 8.36
CA GLY A 193 -7.35 9.06 9.53
C GLY A 193 -8.60 9.30 10.37
N PRO A 194 -8.70 8.68 11.57
CA PRO A 194 -9.87 8.82 12.45
C PRO A 194 -10.22 10.27 12.82
N GLY A 195 -9.22 11.16 12.85
CA GLY A 195 -9.38 12.59 13.11
C GLY A 195 -9.81 13.43 11.89
N GLY A 196 -10.09 12.80 10.75
CA GLY A 196 -10.47 13.46 9.49
C GLY A 196 -9.32 13.59 8.49
N ILE A 197 -9.46 14.57 7.58
CA ILE A 197 -8.51 14.81 6.48
C ILE A 197 -7.62 16.01 6.82
N SER A 198 -6.31 15.86 6.67
CA SER A 198 -5.33 16.93 6.94
C SER A 198 -4.22 16.99 5.88
N GLY A 199 -3.37 18.02 5.98
CA GLY A 199 -2.21 18.20 5.09
C GLY A 199 -2.51 18.89 3.75
N ILE A 200 -3.77 19.23 3.47
CA ILE A 200 -4.15 20.19 2.41
C ILE A 200 -4.32 21.58 3.04
N PRO A 201 -3.44 22.56 2.72
CA PRO A 201 -3.59 23.94 3.15
C PRO A 201 -4.93 24.51 2.68
N GLY A 202 -5.65 25.13 3.63
CA GLY A 202 -7.00 25.66 3.41
C GLY A 202 -8.10 24.76 3.92
N LEU A 203 -7.91 23.43 4.01
CA LEU A 203 -8.95 22.49 4.46
C LEU A 203 -9.28 22.67 5.96
N ALA A 204 -8.25 22.94 6.78
CA ALA A 204 -8.42 23.33 8.18
C ALA A 204 -9.17 24.67 8.35
N ASN A 205 -9.14 25.53 7.34
CA ASN A 205 -9.77 26.85 7.36
C ASN A 205 -11.17 26.85 6.73
N ILE A 206 -11.64 25.75 6.13
CA ILE A 206 -12.98 25.70 5.51
C ILE A 206 -14.08 25.93 6.57
N GLY A 207 -13.98 25.30 7.74
CA GLY A 207 -14.96 25.49 8.82
C GLY A 207 -15.09 26.97 9.25
N PRO A 208 -13.98 27.63 9.64
CA PRO A 208 -13.97 29.06 9.92
C PRO A 208 -14.43 29.93 8.74
N GLN A 209 -14.03 29.63 7.51
CA GLN A 209 -14.43 30.38 6.31
C GLN A 209 -15.93 30.27 6.02
N ILE A 210 -16.51 29.07 6.12
CA ILE A 210 -17.96 28.85 6.01
C ILE A 210 -18.67 29.59 7.13
N SER A 211 -18.19 29.45 8.36
CA SER A 211 -18.80 30.13 9.53
C SER A 211 -18.79 31.64 9.37
N GLN A 212 -17.69 32.21 8.88
CA GLN A 212 -17.56 33.64 8.60
C GLN A 212 -18.44 34.09 7.43
N ALA A 213 -18.54 33.28 6.36
CA ALA A 213 -19.42 33.55 5.23
C ALA A 213 -20.90 33.54 5.65
N VAL A 214 -21.33 32.55 6.44
CA VAL A 214 -22.69 32.47 6.99
C VAL A 214 -22.97 33.62 7.95
N ALA A 215 -22.04 33.93 8.86
CA ALA A 215 -22.18 35.05 9.78
C ALA A 215 -22.31 36.39 9.04
N SER A 216 -21.54 36.58 7.96
CA SER A 216 -21.60 37.77 7.12
C SER A 216 -22.90 37.86 6.30
N ALA A 217 -23.40 36.74 5.78
CA ALA A 217 -24.70 36.70 5.10
C ALA A 217 -25.85 37.02 6.09
N MET A 218 -25.78 36.47 7.30
CA MET A 218 -26.78 36.69 8.36
C MET A 218 -26.75 38.12 8.93
N SER A 219 -25.57 38.75 9.04
CA SER A 219 -25.47 40.16 9.44
C SER A 219 -26.06 41.10 8.39
N ASN A 220 -25.84 40.83 7.10
CA ASN A 220 -26.43 41.58 6.01
C ASN A 220 -27.97 41.42 5.96
N LEU A 221 -28.50 40.25 6.29
CA LEU A 221 -29.94 40.03 6.45
C LEU A 221 -30.52 40.79 7.66
N LYS A 222 -29.76 40.98 8.75
CA LYS A 222 -30.20 41.84 9.87
C LYS A 222 -30.33 43.31 9.44
N HIS A 223 -29.46 43.80 8.55
CA HIS A 223 -29.57 45.14 7.98
C HIS A 223 -30.76 45.29 7.00
N LEU A 224 -31.20 44.21 6.35
CA LEU A 224 -32.44 44.22 5.57
C LEU A 224 -33.69 44.25 6.47
N LYS A 225 -33.64 43.66 7.68
CA LYS A 225 -34.73 43.82 8.66
C LYS A 225 -34.85 45.25 9.20
N SER A 226 -33.76 46.04 9.27
CA SER A 226 -33.86 47.46 9.65
C SER A 226 -34.43 48.35 8.54
N LEU A 227 -34.49 47.88 7.30
CA LEU A 227 -35.16 48.58 6.19
C LEU A 227 -36.70 48.50 6.25
N LYS A 228 -37.29 47.62 7.07
CA LYS A 228 -38.74 47.69 7.39
C LYS A 228 -39.09 49.00 8.13
N GLY A 229 -38.14 49.65 8.80
CA GLY A 229 -38.34 50.97 9.42
C GLY A 229 -38.39 52.14 8.43
N LEU A 230 -37.82 51.99 7.22
CA LEU A 230 -37.83 53.03 6.18
C LEU A 230 -39.11 53.00 5.32
N ARG A 231 -39.84 51.88 5.29
CA ARG A 231 -41.19 51.84 4.67
C ARG A 231 -42.24 52.64 5.44
N HIS A 232 -41.99 52.95 6.72
CA HIS A 232 -42.92 53.77 7.52
C HIS A 232 -42.70 55.27 7.38
N THR A 233 -41.51 55.73 6.95
CA THR A 233 -41.23 57.16 6.73
C THR A 233 -41.52 57.64 5.32
N MET A 234 -41.76 56.73 4.36
CA MET A 234 -42.22 57.07 3.00
C MET A 234 -43.75 57.04 2.81
N LYS A 235 -44.55 56.85 3.88
CA LYS A 235 -46.03 56.92 3.81
C LYS A 235 -46.62 58.33 4.01
N LYS A 236 -45.81 59.39 3.83
CA LYS A 236 -46.27 60.79 3.77
C LYS A 236 -45.77 61.47 2.48
N MET A 237 -46.22 60.98 1.34
CA MET A 237 -46.43 61.82 0.16
C MET A 237 -47.73 61.38 -0.52
N PRO A 238 -48.66 62.30 -0.83
CA PRO A 238 -49.86 61.97 -1.59
C PRO A 238 -49.52 61.93 -3.08
N HIS A 239 -50.21 61.04 -3.81
CA HIS A 239 -50.08 60.74 -5.26
C HIS A 239 -48.92 59.76 -5.57
N ALA A 240 -49.09 58.61 -6.25
CA ALA A 240 -50.16 58.13 -7.12
C ALA A 240 -49.98 56.60 -7.44
N PHE A 241 -51.07 55.95 -7.89
CA PHE A 241 -51.20 54.68 -8.66
C PHE A 241 -50.90 53.34 -7.94
N ASP A 242 -51.91 52.46 -7.79
CA ASP A 242 -52.31 51.30 -8.67
C ASP A 242 -51.18 50.25 -8.77
N ASP A 243 -51.32 48.94 -8.58
CA ASP A 243 -52.41 47.98 -8.44
C ASP A 243 -51.88 46.83 -7.53
N VAL A 244 -52.68 46.25 -6.64
CA VAL A 244 -53.27 44.90 -6.75
C VAL A 244 -52.31 43.82 -7.31
N ASP A 245 -51.85 42.92 -6.43
CA ASP A 245 -52.09 41.50 -6.62
C ASP A 245 -51.87 40.75 -5.29
N ASP A 246 -52.99 40.19 -4.84
CA ASP A 246 -53.13 39.32 -3.68
C ASP A 246 -52.36 38.02 -3.92
N PHE A 247 -51.45 37.69 -3.01
CA PHE A 247 -50.84 36.36 -2.94
C PHE A 247 -51.22 35.75 -1.60
N ASP A 248 -52.40 35.13 -1.59
CA ASP A 248 -52.92 34.35 -0.48
C ASP A 248 -52.01 33.14 -0.21
N TRP A 249 -51.61 33.02 1.05
CA TRP A 249 -50.97 31.85 1.62
C TRP A 249 -52.07 30.92 2.15
N GLU A 250 -52.23 29.75 1.56
CA GLU A 250 -52.90 28.63 2.22
C GLU A 250 -51.81 27.77 2.89
N ASP A 251 -51.81 27.81 4.22
CA ASP A 251 -51.09 26.89 5.09
C ASP A 251 -51.87 25.57 5.14
N ASP A 252 -51.25 24.45 4.75
CA ASP A 252 -51.77 23.10 4.99
C ASP A 252 -50.96 22.40 6.12
N GLU A 253 -51.70 21.82 7.06
CA GLU A 253 -51.25 20.94 8.16
C GLU A 253 -50.66 19.60 7.67
#